data_AF-A0A925CDJ0-F1
#
_entry.id   AF-A0A925CDJ0-F1
#
_cell.length_a   1.000
_cell.length_b   1.000
_cell.length_c   1.000
_cell.angle_alpha   90.00
_cell.angle_beta   90.00
_cell.angle_gamma   90.00
#
_symmetry.space_group_name_H-M   'P 1'
#
loop_
_entity.id
_entity.type
_entity.pdbx_description
1 polymer ?
#
loop_
_entity_poly.entity_id
_entity_poly.type
_entity_poly.pdbx_seq_one_letter_code
_entity_poly.pdbx_strand_id
1 'polypeptide(L)'
;GDGVNDAPALAAADVSIAIGSIGSDAALESADIVLLGDDLLVIPWAVGLARRARGTIVMNLGFALGAIAVMAAVTLVGSRTGFTLPLWAGVLGHEGGTLLVVANSLLLLLHRAPGISPPSRPTGHSSGSAGVPRGAARSAGAAASPAGGGGAR
;
A
#
# COMPACT_ATOMS: atom_id res chain seq x y z
N GLY A 1 14.06 7.87 -4.98
CA GLY A 1 14.94 8.98 -4.58
C GLY A 1 14.35 9.70 -3.39
N ASP A 2 15.14 10.57 -2.76
CA ASP A 2 14.69 11.39 -1.61
C ASP A 2 14.16 12.78 -2.02
N GLY A 3 14.35 13.17 -3.27
CA GLY A 3 13.54 14.18 -3.97
C GLY A 3 14.18 15.50 -4.32
N VAL A 4 15.21 15.98 -3.60
CA VAL A 4 15.85 17.25 -3.97
C VAL A 4 17.01 17.00 -4.93
N ASN A 5 17.87 16.05 -4.60
CA ASN A 5 19.03 15.70 -5.42
C ASN A 5 18.65 14.74 -6.55
N ASP A 6 17.61 13.94 -6.32
CA ASP A 6 17.16 12.91 -7.25
C ASP A 6 16.05 13.39 -8.21
N ALA A 7 15.59 14.64 -8.11
CA ALA A 7 14.51 15.17 -8.95
C ALA A 7 14.75 15.00 -10.47
N PRO A 8 15.95 15.31 -11.02
CA PRO A 8 16.19 15.11 -12.45
C PRO A 8 16.15 13.63 -12.85
N ALA A 9 16.57 12.74 -11.94
CA ALA A 9 16.57 11.30 -12.17
C ALA A 9 15.17 10.70 -12.06
N LEU A 10 14.34 11.17 -11.12
CA LEU A 10 12.93 10.80 -11.00
C LEU A 10 12.14 11.23 -12.24
N ALA A 11 12.37 12.44 -12.75
CA ALA A 11 11.69 12.95 -13.94
C ALA A 11 12.09 12.23 -15.25
N ALA A 12 13.28 11.65 -15.30
CA ALA A 12 13.78 10.92 -16.48
C ALA A 12 13.46 9.41 -16.43
N ALA A 13 13.01 8.87 -15.29
CA ALA A 13 12.75 7.45 -15.12
C ALA A 13 11.42 7.04 -15.77
N ASP A 14 11.37 5.82 -16.34
CA ASP A 14 10.11 5.23 -16.83
C ASP A 14 9.11 4.97 -15.70
N VAL A 15 9.61 4.72 -14.49
CA VAL A 15 8.84 4.57 -13.26
C VAL A 15 9.67 5.17 -12.11
N SER A 16 9.12 6.18 -11.48
CA SER A 16 9.75 6.91 -10.38
C SER A 16 9.23 6.40 -9.03
N ILE A 17 10.16 6.10 -8.10
CA ILE A 17 9.83 5.54 -6.77
C ILE A 17 10.44 6.43 -5.68
N ALA A 18 9.59 6.90 -4.76
CA ALA A 18 10.00 7.65 -3.56
C ALA A 18 9.79 6.82 -2.28
N ILE A 19 10.60 7.10 -1.27
CA ILE A 19 10.53 6.45 0.05
C ILE A 19 9.81 7.41 1.00
N GLY A 20 8.64 7.02 1.51
CA GLY A 20 7.75 7.89 2.29
C GLY A 20 8.29 8.34 3.66
N SER A 21 9.21 7.57 4.24
CA SER A 21 9.81 7.85 5.56
C SER A 21 10.95 8.86 5.52
N ILE A 22 11.69 8.95 4.40
CA ILE A 22 12.92 9.76 4.26
C ILE A 22 12.81 10.77 3.11
N GLY A 23 11.87 10.57 2.17
CA GLY A 23 11.68 11.43 1.03
C GLY A 23 11.09 12.80 1.39
N SER A 24 11.63 13.85 0.77
CA SER A 24 11.05 15.18 0.78
C SER A 24 9.66 15.20 0.16
N ASP A 25 8.83 16.15 0.58
CA ASP A 25 7.46 16.31 0.09
C ASP A 25 7.41 16.47 -1.44
N ALA A 26 8.39 17.18 -1.99
CA ALA A 26 8.58 17.32 -3.44
C ALA A 26 8.88 15.98 -4.16
N ALA A 27 9.59 15.06 -3.50
CA ALA A 27 9.81 13.69 -4.02
C ALA A 27 8.49 12.92 -4.10
N LEU A 28 7.66 13.05 -3.07
CA LEU A 28 6.42 12.28 -2.92
C LEU A 28 5.35 12.73 -3.90
N GLU A 29 5.29 14.04 -4.18
CA GLU A 29 4.39 14.61 -5.18
C GLU A 29 4.80 14.22 -6.62
N SER A 30 6.10 14.08 -6.87
CA SER A 30 6.64 13.81 -8.21
C SER A 30 6.78 12.32 -8.54
N ALA A 31 6.61 11.42 -7.57
CA ALA A 31 6.83 9.99 -7.76
C ALA A 31 5.57 9.24 -8.19
N ASP A 32 5.71 8.28 -9.10
CA ASP A 32 4.63 7.38 -9.52
C ASP A 32 4.22 6.40 -8.41
N ILE A 33 5.20 5.99 -7.58
CA ILE A 33 5.01 5.03 -6.50
C ILE A 33 5.69 5.54 -5.24
N VAL A 34 4.96 5.50 -4.12
CA VAL A 34 5.48 5.80 -2.78
C VAL A 34 5.59 4.53 -1.95
N LEU A 35 6.80 4.23 -1.49
CA LEU A 35 7.07 3.17 -0.53
C LEU A 35 6.75 3.66 0.88
N LEU A 36 5.75 3.05 1.53
CA LEU A 36 5.31 3.47 2.86
C LEU A 36 6.23 2.98 4.00
N GLY A 37 7.15 2.07 3.70
CA GLY A 37 8.14 1.55 4.65
C GLY A 37 9.57 1.72 4.13
N ASP A 38 10.53 1.59 5.04
CA ASP A 38 11.96 1.75 4.76
C ASP A 38 12.60 0.55 4.02
N ASP A 39 11.86 -0.56 3.88
CA ASP A 39 12.40 -1.79 3.31
C ASP A 39 12.36 -1.78 1.78
N LEU A 40 13.53 -1.54 1.17
CA LEU A 40 13.72 -1.58 -0.28
C LEU A 40 13.60 -3.00 -0.87
N LEU A 41 13.62 -4.06 -0.05
CA LEU A 41 13.45 -5.44 -0.50
C LEU A 41 12.03 -5.71 -1.05
N VAL A 42 11.09 -4.79 -0.85
CA VAL A 42 9.76 -4.86 -1.46
C VAL A 42 9.76 -4.53 -2.96
N ILE A 43 10.77 -3.80 -3.46
CA ILE A 43 10.83 -3.38 -4.87
C ILE A 43 10.91 -4.58 -5.82
N PRO A 44 11.84 -5.55 -5.65
CA PRO A 44 11.88 -6.75 -6.50
C PRO A 44 10.58 -7.56 -6.47
N TRP A 45 9.93 -7.63 -5.30
CA TRP A 45 8.64 -8.30 -5.17
C TRP A 45 7.55 -7.58 -5.97
N ALA A 46 7.45 -6.26 -5.84
CA ALA A 46 6.47 -5.45 -6.56
C ALA A 46 6.64 -5.57 -8.08
N VAL A 47 7.88 -5.56 -8.58
CA VAL A 47 8.19 -5.79 -10.00
C VAL A 47 7.78 -7.20 -10.44
N GLY A 48 8.02 -8.22 -9.61
CA GLY A 48 7.57 -9.59 -9.86
C GLY A 48 6.04 -9.71 -9.96
N LEU A 49 5.32 -9.01 -9.08
CA LEU A 49 3.86 -8.94 -9.11
C LEU A 49 3.35 -8.23 -10.37
N ALA A 50 3.93 -7.09 -10.72
CA ALA A 50 3.58 -6.32 -11.92
C ALA A 50 3.76 -7.15 -13.20
N ARG A 51 4.84 -7.93 -13.30
CA ARG A 51 5.07 -8.85 -14.43
C ARG A 51 4.00 -9.92 -14.56
N ARG A 52 3.58 -10.51 -13.43
CA ARG A 52 2.49 -11.50 -13.42
C ARG A 52 1.15 -10.88 -13.78
N ALA A 53 0.84 -9.71 -13.21
CA ALA A 53 -0.35 -8.95 -13.56
C ALA A 53 -0.41 -8.65 -15.07
N ARG A 54 0.71 -8.24 -15.66
CA ARG A 54 0.83 -8.03 -17.11
C ARG A 54 0.54 -9.30 -17.91
N GLY A 55 1.01 -10.47 -17.46
CA GLY A 55 0.70 -11.75 -18.09
C GLY A 55 -0.81 -12.03 -18.15
N THR A 56 -1.50 -11.81 -17.03
CA THR A 56 -2.96 -11.97 -16.97
C THR A 56 -3.70 -10.94 -17.82
N ILE A 57 -3.25 -9.69 -17.86
CA ILE A 57 -3.83 -8.66 -18.75
C ILE A 57 -3.76 -9.11 -20.20
N VAL A 58 -2.62 -9.61 -20.66
CA VAL A 58 -2.45 -10.09 -22.04
C VAL A 58 -3.36 -11.30 -22.32
N MET A 59 -3.48 -12.23 -21.38
CA MET A 59 -4.38 -13.38 -21.53
C MET A 59 -5.86 -12.96 -21.58
N ASN A 60 -6.27 -12.05 -20.70
CA ASN A 60 -7.61 -11.49 -20.68
C ASN A 60 -7.95 -10.78 -21.99
N LEU A 61 -7.01 -9.97 -22.49
CA LEU A 61 -7.17 -9.28 -23.76
C LEU A 61 -7.27 -10.27 -24.92
N GLY A 62 -6.44 -11.32 -24.92
CA GLY A 62 -6.51 -12.40 -25.90
C GLY A 62 -7.86 -13.13 -25.87
N PHE A 63 -8.40 -13.40 -24.68
CA PHE A 63 -9.70 -14.04 -24.52
C PHE A 63 -10.85 -13.13 -25.01
N ALA A 64 -10.82 -11.84 -24.65
CA ALA A 64 -11.82 -10.87 -25.08
C ALA A 64 -11.82 -10.67 -26.60
N LEU A 65 -10.65 -10.45 -27.19
CA LEU A 65 -10.50 -10.33 -28.65
C LEU A 65 -10.87 -11.63 -29.36
N GLY A 66 -10.47 -12.78 -28.81
CA GLY A 66 -10.81 -14.10 -29.33
C GLY A 66 -12.33 -14.35 -29.34
N ALA A 67 -13.03 -14.04 -28.26
CA ALA A 67 -14.48 -14.17 -28.18
C ALA A 67 -15.20 -13.31 -29.23
N ILE A 68 -14.77 -12.04 -29.37
CA ILE A 68 -15.31 -11.13 -30.40
C ILE A 68 -15.03 -11.67 -31.81
N ALA A 69 -13.81 -12.11 -32.08
CA ALA A 69 -13.42 -12.63 -33.39
C ALA A 69 -14.20 -13.91 -33.76
N VAL A 70 -14.35 -14.84 -32.81
CA VAL A 70 -15.14 -16.06 -32.99
C VAL A 70 -16.59 -15.72 -33.28
N MET A 71 -17.20 -14.83 -32.50
CA MET A 71 -18.59 -14.44 -32.69
C MET A 71 -18.82 -13.74 -34.03
N ALA A 72 -17.89 -12.87 -34.44
CA ALA A 72 -17.90 -12.21 -35.74
C ALA A 72 -17.77 -13.23 -36.88
N ALA A 73 -16.83 -14.18 -36.78
CA ALA A 73 -16.62 -15.22 -37.78
C ALA A 73 -17.85 -16.12 -37.93
N VAL A 74 -18.45 -16.55 -36.81
CA VAL A 74 -19.66 -17.37 -36.82
C VAL A 74 -20.83 -16.61 -37.44
N THR A 75 -21.00 -15.33 -37.11
CA THR A 75 -22.05 -14.49 -37.70
C THR A 75 -21.86 -14.33 -39.21
N LEU A 76 -20.62 -14.09 -39.65
CA LEU A 76 -20.29 -13.92 -41.07
C LEU A 76 -20.48 -15.22 -41.88
N VAL A 77 -19.93 -16.34 -41.39
CA VAL A 77 -20.10 -17.65 -42.04
C VAL A 77 -21.55 -18.08 -42.02
N GLY A 78 -22.23 -17.88 -40.88
CA GLY A 78 -23.64 -18.18 -40.71
C GLY A 78 -24.54 -17.45 -41.71
N SER A 79 -24.27 -16.17 -41.97
CA SER A 79 -24.97 -15.41 -43.01
C SER A 79 -24.79 -15.98 -44.42
N ARG A 80 -23.68 -16.68 -44.68
CA ARG A 80 -23.36 -17.31 -45.99
C ARG A 80 -23.96 -18.71 -46.12
N THR A 81 -24.10 -19.45 -45.01
CA THR A 81 -24.57 -20.84 -44.99
C THR A 81 -26.05 -20.97 -44.60
N GLY A 82 -26.72 -19.86 -44.26
CA GLY A 82 -28.10 -19.85 -43.78
C GLY A 82 -28.26 -20.21 -42.31
N PHE A 83 -27.14 -20.38 -41.58
CA PHE A 83 -27.13 -20.65 -40.14
C PHE A 83 -27.08 -19.33 -39.36
N THR A 84 -28.21 -18.90 -38.80
CA THR A 84 -28.26 -17.67 -38.00
C THR A 84 -27.87 -17.94 -36.55
N LEU A 85 -26.90 -17.20 -36.02
CA LEU A 85 -26.56 -17.28 -34.60
C LEU A 85 -27.73 -16.71 -33.77
N PRO A 86 -28.35 -17.50 -32.86
CA PRO A 86 -29.45 -16.99 -32.06
C PRO A 86 -28.97 -15.84 -31.16
N LEU A 87 -29.74 -14.76 -31.07
CA LEU A 87 -29.36 -13.58 -30.27
C LEU A 87 -29.06 -13.94 -28.81
N TRP A 88 -29.86 -14.83 -28.20
CA TRP A 88 -29.66 -15.28 -26.83
C TRP A 88 -28.31 -16.01 -26.64
N ALA A 89 -27.86 -16.77 -27.64
CA ALA A 89 -26.57 -17.46 -27.61
C ALA A 89 -25.40 -16.47 -27.78
N GLY A 90 -25.55 -15.46 -28.63
CA GLY A 90 -24.58 -14.38 -28.76
C GLY A 90 -24.41 -13.58 -27.47
N VAL A 91 -25.52 -13.20 -26.84
CA VAL A 91 -25.51 -12.48 -25.55
C VAL A 91 -24.89 -13.34 -24.46
N LEU A 92 -25.29 -14.61 -24.32
CA LEU A 92 -24.66 -15.53 -23.35
C LEU A 92 -23.15 -15.70 -23.58
N GLY A 93 -22.70 -15.76 -24.83
CA GLY A 93 -21.28 -15.85 -25.15
C GLY A 93 -20.50 -14.58 -24.79
N HIS A 94 -21.09 -13.41 -25.05
CA HIS A 94 -20.47 -12.12 -24.71
C HIS A 94 -20.41 -11.92 -23.19
N GLU A 95 -21.55 -12.00 -22.52
CA GLU A 95 -21.68 -11.77 -21.08
C GLU A 95 -21.03 -12.90 -20.27
N GLY A 96 -21.10 -14.15 -20.74
CA GLY A 96 -20.35 -15.26 -20.15
C GLY A 96 -18.84 -15.07 -20.30
N GLY A 97 -18.39 -14.52 -21.43
CA GLY A 97 -16.99 -14.22 -21.70
C GLY A 97 -16.44 -13.13 -20.78
N THR A 98 -17.21 -12.07 -20.52
CA THR A 98 -16.80 -11.01 -19.57
C THR A 98 -16.66 -11.57 -18.16
N LEU A 99 -17.59 -12.42 -17.71
CA LEU A 99 -17.51 -13.09 -16.40
C LEU A 99 -16.26 -13.98 -16.27
N LEU A 100 -15.90 -14.71 -17.33
CA LEU A 100 -14.69 -15.53 -17.35
C LEU A 100 -13.41 -14.70 -17.19
N VAL A 101 -13.32 -13.58 -17.91
CA VAL A 101 -12.19 -12.65 -17.82
C VAL A 101 -12.10 -12.02 -16.42
N VAL A 102 -13.23 -11.65 -15.83
CA VAL A 102 -13.29 -11.12 -14.46
C VAL A 102 -12.86 -12.18 -13.45
N ALA A 103 -13.34 -13.42 -13.57
CA ALA A 103 -12.95 -14.51 -12.69
C ALA A 103 -11.43 -14.79 -12.75
N ASN A 104 -10.86 -14.79 -13.95
CA ASN A 104 -9.43 -14.95 -14.14
C ASN A 104 -8.61 -13.80 -13.52
N SER A 105 -9.14 -12.58 -13.56
CA SER A 105 -8.53 -11.42 -12.91
C SER A 105 -8.59 -11.52 -11.38
N LEU A 106 -9.72 -11.97 -10.83
CA LEU A 106 -9.92 -12.15 -9.39
C LEU A 106 -9.01 -13.25 -8.82
N LEU A 107 -8.74 -14.30 -9.60
CA LEU A 107 -7.84 -15.39 -9.20
C LEU A 107 -6.40 -14.91 -8.96
N LEU A 108 -5.95 -13.85 -9.66
CA LEU A 108 -4.67 -13.21 -9.35
C LEU A 108 -4.64 -12.56 -7.96
N LEU A 109 -5.75 -11.96 -7.52
CA LEU A 109 -5.82 -11.29 -6.22
C LEU A 109 -5.73 -12.28 -5.05
N LEU A 110 -6.00 -13.56 -5.30
CA LEU A 110 -5.84 -14.62 -4.29
C LEU A 110 -4.36 -14.96 -4.01
N HIS A 111 -3.42 -14.46 -4.81
CA HIS A 111 -1.99 -14.63 -4.53
C HIS A 111 -1.55 -13.68 -3.41
N ARG A 112 -1.42 -14.26 -2.22
CA ARG A 112 -1.01 -13.58 -1.00
C ARG A 112 0.36 -12.90 -1.16
N ALA A 113 0.46 -11.62 -0.79
CA ALA A 113 1.75 -10.97 -0.61
C ALA A 113 2.59 -11.76 0.43
N PRO A 114 3.92 -11.90 0.23
CA PRO A 114 4.82 -12.44 1.25
C PRO A 114 4.57 -11.72 2.55
N GLY A 115 4.59 -12.45 3.67
CA GLY A 115 4.35 -11.88 4.99
C GLY A 115 5.38 -10.80 5.31
N ILE A 116 5.03 -9.54 5.04
CA ILE A 116 5.72 -8.38 5.57
C ILE A 116 5.53 -8.48 7.08
N SER A 117 6.60 -8.82 7.78
CA SER A 117 6.55 -8.94 9.23
C SER A 117 6.19 -7.57 9.80
N PRO A 118 5.21 -7.48 10.71
CA PRO A 118 4.86 -6.20 11.31
C PRO A 118 6.09 -5.57 11.97
N PRO A 119 6.23 -4.24 11.94
CA PRO A 119 7.37 -3.56 12.55
C PRO A 119 7.49 -4.01 14.00
N SER A 120 8.66 -4.53 14.37
CA SER A 120 8.98 -4.90 15.74
C SER A 120 8.72 -3.69 16.63
N ARG A 121 7.70 -3.79 17.50
CA ARG A 121 7.40 -2.78 18.51
C ARG A 121 8.71 -2.42 19.21
N PRO A 122 9.05 -1.13 19.40
CA PRO A 122 10.17 -0.76 20.24
C PRO A 122 9.88 -1.34 21.63
N THR A 123 10.61 -2.38 22.01
CA THR A 123 10.63 -2.89 23.36
C THR A 123 11.09 -1.72 24.23
N GLY A 124 10.17 -1.19 25.03
CA GLY A 124 10.49 -0.15 26.00
C GLY A 124 11.68 -0.63 26.80
N HIS A 125 12.79 0.11 26.70
CA HIS A 125 13.88 -0.03 27.65
C HIS A 125 13.27 0.31 29.01
N SER A 126 13.03 -0.70 29.84
CA SER A 126 12.79 -0.52 31.27
C SER A 126 14.08 0.05 31.86
N SER A 127 14.21 1.38 31.82
CA SER A 127 15.17 2.10 32.65
C SER A 127 14.97 1.64 34.08
N GLY A 128 16.06 1.13 34.65
CA GLY A 128 16.12 0.59 36.00
C GLY A 128 15.48 1.55 36.99
N SER A 129 14.63 0.98 37.84
CA SER A 129 14.12 1.62 39.05
C SER A 129 15.30 2.04 39.92
N ALA A 130 15.67 3.32 39.87
CA ALA A 130 16.45 3.95 40.92
C ALA A 130 15.62 3.85 42.22
N GLY A 131 16.10 3.03 43.15
CA GLY A 131 15.49 2.85 44.46
C GLY A 131 15.42 4.17 45.21
N VAL A 132 14.20 4.59 45.56
CA VAL A 132 13.95 5.67 46.52
C VAL A 132 13.92 5.04 47.90
N PRO A 133 14.83 5.37 48.84
CA PRO A 133 14.72 4.90 50.21
C PRO A 133 13.60 5.68 50.91
N ARG A 134 12.60 4.95 51.42
CA ARG A 134 11.58 5.46 52.33
C ARG A 134 12.00 5.20 53.78
N GLY A 135 12.09 6.27 54.58
CA GLY A 135 12.24 6.27 56.04
C GLY A 135 12.91 7.59 56.45
N ALA A 136 12.48 8.38 57.43
CA ALA A 136 11.54 8.23 58.53
C ALA A 136 10.98 9.65 58.83
N ALA A 137 9.66 9.82 58.97
CA ALA A 137 8.94 9.93 60.25
C ALA A 137 9.27 11.16 61.14
N ARG A 138 8.29 12.07 61.16
CA ARG A 138 7.60 12.65 62.34
C ARG A 138 8.26 13.76 63.20
N SER A 139 7.31 14.61 63.64
CA SER A 139 7.26 15.49 64.84
C SER A 139 7.98 16.84 64.71
N ALA A 140 7.50 17.98 65.20
CA ALA A 140 6.35 18.38 66.04
C ALA A 140 6.03 19.87 65.70
N GLY A 141 4.80 20.36 65.88
CA GLY A 141 4.42 21.16 67.07
C GLY A 141 4.84 22.63 66.93
N ALA A 142 3.99 23.53 66.44
CA ALA A 142 3.12 24.39 67.24
C ALA A 142 3.86 25.34 68.21
N ALA A 143 3.80 26.66 67.95
CA ALA A 143 3.34 27.70 68.89
C ALA A 143 3.95 29.11 68.63
N ALA A 144 3.04 30.10 68.69
CA ALA A 144 3.18 31.43 69.30
C ALA A 144 4.02 32.56 68.66
N SER A 145 3.26 33.59 68.26
CA SER A 145 3.52 35.06 68.21
C SER A 145 4.02 35.64 69.56
N PRO A 146 4.18 36.98 69.74
CA PRO A 146 4.81 38.05 68.94
C PRO A 146 5.83 38.90 69.77
N ALA A 147 6.53 39.88 69.18
CA ALA A 147 6.80 41.25 69.73
C ALA A 147 8.11 41.91 69.25
N GLY A 148 8.00 43.23 68.97
CA GLY A 148 9.05 44.27 69.09
C GLY A 148 10.11 44.31 67.99
N GLY A 149 10.51 45.45 67.40
CA GLY A 149 10.30 46.86 67.70
C GLY A 149 11.51 47.65 67.18
N GLY A 150 11.28 48.86 66.64
CA GLY A 150 12.31 49.87 66.29
C GLY A 150 13.04 49.60 64.96
N GLY A 151 13.41 50.57 64.14
CA GLY A 151 13.47 52.01 64.29
C GLY A 151 14.49 52.54 63.27
N ALA A 152 14.11 53.63 62.59
CA ALA A 152 14.93 54.59 61.82
C ALA A 152 16.42 54.29 61.53
N ARG A 153 16.78 54.35 60.25
CA ARG A 153 17.69 55.36 59.69
C ARG A 153 17.67 55.34 58.17
#